data_AF-A0A1G0HWL2-F1
#
_entry.id   AF-A0A1G0HWL2-F1
#
_cell.length_a   1.000
_cell.length_b   1.000
_cell.length_c   1.000
_cell.angle_alpha   90.00
_cell.angle_beta   90.00
_cell.angle_gamma   90.00
#
_symmetry.space_group_name_H-M   'P 1'
#
loop_
_entity.id
_entity.type
_entity.pdbx_description
1 polymer ?
#
loop_
_entity_poly.entity_id
_entity_poly.type
_entity_poly.pdbx_seq_one_letter_code
_entity_poly.pdbx_strand_id
1 'polypeptide(L)'
;MSEGLFALSPSSNSGGRVKRDGAGRIRLATFLDACKARCEPAISNYQPIFLYAESIGLPIDMLQLAWFEFCRQFGAGGASESKLQIDWRRTFRNYVERGYLKLWYLDNDGVFQLTQTGRQARLANAHRMSA
;
A
#
# COMPACT_ATOMS: atom_id res chain seq x y z
N MET A 1 24.25 14.74 -49.75
CA MET A 1 25.52 14.93 -49.04
C MET A 1 25.37 16.24 -48.27
N SER A 2 25.35 16.33 -46.95
CA SER A 2 25.88 15.45 -45.92
C SER A 2 25.05 15.54 -44.65
N GLU A 3 24.76 14.37 -44.08
CA GLU A 3 24.17 14.15 -42.76
C GLU A 3 25.15 14.60 -41.66
N GLY A 4 24.69 15.49 -40.78
CA GLY A 4 25.46 16.01 -39.65
C GLY A 4 25.31 15.15 -38.39
N LEU A 5 26.15 14.12 -38.30
CA LEU A 5 26.93 13.70 -37.13
C LEU A 5 26.38 14.01 -35.71
N PHE A 6 25.30 13.37 -35.27
CA PHE A 6 25.08 13.12 -33.84
C PHE A 6 25.88 11.89 -33.40
N ALA A 7 27.18 12.09 -33.20
CA ALA A 7 28.05 11.12 -32.57
C ALA A 7 27.78 11.09 -31.05
N LEU A 8 26.81 10.28 -30.62
CA LEU A 8 26.74 9.84 -29.23
C LEU A 8 27.58 8.57 -29.07
N SER A 9 28.75 8.75 -28.47
CA SER A 9 29.66 7.67 -28.07
C SER A 9 28.92 6.61 -27.24
N PRO A 10 29.27 5.32 -27.39
CA PRO A 10 28.75 4.26 -26.55
C PRO A 10 29.38 4.37 -25.15
N SER A 11 28.59 4.80 -24.17
CA SER A 11 28.98 4.69 -22.77
C SER A 11 28.92 3.22 -22.36
N SER A 12 30.07 2.54 -22.40
CA SER A 12 30.31 1.32 -21.64
C SER A 12 30.03 1.60 -20.17
N ASN A 13 29.06 0.90 -19.58
CA ASN A 13 29.11 0.64 -18.14
C ASN A 13 28.92 -0.85 -17.89
N SER A 14 30.06 -1.51 -17.79
CA SER A 14 30.27 -2.83 -17.21
C SER A 14 29.91 -2.81 -15.73
N GLY A 15 28.61 -2.89 -15.44
CA GLY A 15 28.10 -3.21 -14.11
C GLY A 15 27.68 -4.67 -14.06
N GLY A 16 28.57 -5.55 -13.59
CA GLY A 16 28.25 -6.95 -13.34
C GLY A 16 26.96 -7.05 -12.53
N ARG A 17 26.02 -7.89 -12.99
CA ARG A 17 24.82 -8.22 -12.21
C ARG A 17 25.27 -9.02 -11.00
N VAL A 18 25.56 -8.31 -9.91
CA VAL A 18 25.60 -8.90 -8.58
C VAL A 18 24.24 -9.53 -8.38
N LYS A 19 24.23 -10.85 -8.26
CA LYS A 19 23.05 -11.64 -7.90
C LYS A 19 22.66 -11.14 -6.51
N ARG A 20 21.70 -10.21 -6.43
CA ARG A 20 21.18 -9.75 -5.15
C ARG A 20 20.51 -10.95 -4.51
N ASP A 21 21.11 -11.44 -3.44
CA ASP A 21 20.45 -12.34 -2.50
C ASP A 21 19.05 -11.79 -2.18
N GLY A 22 18.08 -12.66 -1.92
CA GLY A 22 16.67 -12.31 -1.67
C GLY A 22 16.40 -11.46 -0.41
N ALA A 23 17.33 -10.57 -0.03
CA ALA A 23 17.32 -9.73 1.15
C ALA A 23 16.56 -8.41 0.88
N GLY A 24 15.45 -8.21 1.60
CA GLY A 24 14.73 -6.95 1.63
C GLY A 24 13.21 -7.08 1.68
N ARG A 25 12.65 -8.28 1.47
CA ARG A 25 11.20 -8.51 1.59
C ARG A 25 10.88 -9.03 3.00
N ILE A 26 10.05 -8.30 3.74
CA ILE A 26 9.64 -8.66 5.11
C ILE A 26 8.13 -8.91 5.16
N ARG A 27 7.66 -9.62 6.20
CA ARG A 27 6.22 -9.75 6.50
C ARG A 27 5.68 -8.44 7.07
N LEU A 28 4.37 -8.26 7.04
CA LEU A 28 3.74 -7.07 7.62
C LEU A 28 4.01 -7.00 9.13
N ALA A 29 3.95 -8.14 9.84
CA ALA A 29 4.25 -8.20 11.27
C ALA A 29 5.64 -7.61 11.60
N THR A 30 6.68 -8.03 10.89
CA THR A 30 8.04 -7.50 11.06
C THR A 30 8.12 -6.00 10.80
N PHE A 31 7.39 -5.49 9.81
CA PHE A 31 7.32 -4.05 9.54
C PHE A 31 6.65 -3.28 10.69
N LEU A 32 5.54 -3.80 11.22
CA LEU A 32 4.82 -3.19 12.34
C LEU A 32 5.67 -3.20 13.62
N ASP A 33 6.35 -4.30 13.92
CA ASP A 33 7.26 -4.41 15.05
C ASP A 33 8.41 -3.38 14.95
N ALA A 34 8.98 -3.23 13.76
CA ALA A 34 10.01 -2.23 13.51
C ALA A 34 9.49 -0.80 13.72
N CYS A 35 8.27 -0.49 13.26
CA CYS A 35 7.65 0.82 13.49
C CYS A 35 7.43 1.09 14.98
N LYS A 36 6.94 0.08 15.72
CA LYS A 36 6.76 0.16 17.17
C LYS A 36 8.09 0.39 17.90
N ALA A 37 9.15 -0.35 17.53
CA ALA A 37 10.48 -0.18 18.11
C ALA A 37 11.06 1.24 17.88
N ARG A 38 10.72 1.88 16.75
CA ARG A 38 11.11 3.26 16.45
C ARG A 38 10.14 4.32 16.98
N CYS A 39 9.07 3.94 17.68
CA CYS A 39 7.99 4.84 18.08
C CYS A 39 7.39 5.63 16.90
N GLU A 40 7.34 5.01 15.72
CA GLU A 40 6.86 5.62 14.48
C GLU A 40 5.49 5.05 14.11
N PRO A 41 4.52 5.88 13.67
CA PRO A 41 3.27 5.36 13.17
C PRO A 41 3.48 4.58 11.86
N ALA A 42 2.78 3.45 11.71
CA ALA A 42 2.92 2.61 10.53
C ALA A 42 2.46 3.31 9.24
N ILE A 43 1.31 4.00 9.27
CA ILE A 43 0.72 4.67 8.10
C ILE A 43 0.42 6.15 8.34
N SER A 44 0.19 6.61 9.58
CA SER A 44 -0.29 7.98 9.83
C SER A 44 0.66 9.09 9.37
N ASN A 45 1.96 8.80 9.24
CA ASN A 45 2.95 9.74 8.69
C ASN A 45 3.21 9.57 7.18
N TYR A 46 2.56 8.61 6.52
CA TYR A 46 2.76 8.32 5.10
C TYR A 46 1.87 9.22 4.23
N GLN A 47 2.27 10.48 4.07
CA GLN A 47 1.52 11.49 3.30
C GLN A 47 0.98 11.06 1.93
N PRO A 48 1.69 10.24 1.12
CA PRO A 48 1.20 9.88 -0.21
C PRO A 48 -0.17 9.18 -0.25
N ILE A 49 -0.59 8.47 0.80
CA ILE A 49 -1.93 7.85 0.83
C ILE A 49 -3.03 8.86 1.13
N PHE A 50 -2.75 9.83 2.00
CA PHE A 50 -3.72 10.86 2.37
C PHE A 50 -3.96 11.85 1.24
N LEU A 51 -2.89 12.25 0.54
CA LEU A 51 -3.00 13.08 -0.68
C LEU A 51 -3.83 12.39 -1.76
N TYR A 52 -3.67 11.07 -1.93
CA TYR A 52 -4.50 10.31 -2.86
C TYR A 52 -5.96 10.29 -2.42
N ALA A 53 -6.22 9.96 -1.15
CA ALA A 53 -7.58 9.91 -0.61
C ALA A 53 -8.31 11.25 -0.75
N GLU A 54 -7.61 12.35 -0.43
CA GLU A 54 -8.10 13.72 -0.62
C GLU A 54 -8.40 14.01 -2.10
N SER A 55 -7.49 13.66 -3.02
CA SER A 55 -7.66 13.95 -4.46
C SER A 55 -8.89 13.30 -5.10
N ILE A 56 -9.37 12.19 -4.55
CA ILE A 56 -10.55 11.48 -5.07
C ILE A 56 -11.78 11.66 -4.18
N GLY A 57 -11.66 12.32 -3.03
CA GLY A 57 -12.74 12.47 -2.05
C GLY A 57 -13.05 11.21 -1.25
N LEU A 58 -12.09 10.30 -1.05
CA LEU A 58 -12.28 9.10 -0.24
C LEU A 58 -12.35 9.46 1.26
N PRO A 59 -13.43 9.12 1.98
CA PRO A 59 -13.56 9.41 3.40
C PRO A 59 -12.44 8.77 4.23
N ILE A 60 -11.91 9.52 5.19
CA ILE A 60 -10.81 9.07 6.06
C ILE A 60 -11.17 7.78 6.83
N ASP A 61 -12.43 7.64 7.25
CA ASP A 61 -12.93 6.45 7.95
C ASP A 61 -12.89 5.19 7.06
N MET A 62 -13.12 5.34 5.76
CA MET A 62 -13.00 4.23 4.80
C MET A 62 -11.54 3.85 4.58
N LEU A 63 -10.64 4.84 4.55
CA LEU A 63 -9.20 4.59 4.49
C LEU A 63 -8.70 3.89 5.76
N GLN A 64 -9.18 4.32 6.93
CA GLN A 64 -8.89 3.67 8.21
C GLN A 64 -9.43 2.22 8.25
N LEU A 65 -10.65 2.00 7.77
CA LEU A 65 -11.22 0.66 7.61
C LEU A 65 -10.34 -0.21 6.70
N ALA A 66 -9.88 0.33 5.57
CA ALA A 66 -8.96 -0.38 4.68
C ALA A 66 -7.66 -0.75 5.39
N TRP A 67 -7.12 0.13 6.22
CA TRP A 67 -5.90 -0.19 6.98
C TRP A 67 -6.12 -1.35 7.96
N PHE A 68 -7.23 -1.34 8.69
CA PHE A 68 -7.53 -2.43 9.63
C PHE A 68 -7.75 -3.77 8.92
N GLU A 69 -8.49 -3.77 7.81
CA GLU A 69 -8.71 -4.98 7.02
C GLU A 69 -7.42 -5.46 6.37
N PHE A 70 -6.56 -4.55 5.92
CA PHE A 70 -5.23 -4.88 5.44
C PHE A 70 -4.37 -5.54 6.53
N CYS A 71 -4.36 -5.00 7.74
CA CYS A 71 -3.71 -5.63 8.89
C CYS A 71 -4.31 -7.00 9.23
N ARG A 72 -5.63 -7.18 9.12
CA ARG A 72 -6.30 -8.48 9.33
C ARG A 72 -5.87 -9.52 8.29
N GLN A 73 -5.70 -9.11 7.03
CA GLN A 73 -5.32 -10.02 5.94
C GLN A 73 -3.85 -10.43 5.97
N PHE A 74 -2.94 -9.49 6.26
CA PHE A 74 -1.47 -9.71 6.19
C PHE A 74 -0.78 -9.84 7.55
N GLY A 75 -1.49 -9.55 8.64
CA GLY A 75 -0.99 -9.73 10.01
C GLY A 75 -1.01 -11.19 10.46
N ALA A 76 -0.63 -11.42 11.72
CA ALA A 76 -0.57 -12.75 12.31
C ALA A 76 -1.94 -13.46 12.25
N GLY A 77 -1.95 -14.70 11.76
CA GLY A 77 -3.16 -15.50 11.56
C GLY A 77 -4.00 -15.09 10.33
N GLY A 78 -3.53 -14.10 9.56
CA GLY A 78 -4.21 -13.64 8.35
C GLY A 78 -4.02 -14.58 7.16
N ALA A 79 -4.99 -14.60 6.25
CA ALA A 79 -4.97 -15.47 5.06
C ALA A 79 -3.77 -15.21 4.12
N SER A 80 -3.08 -14.08 4.27
CA SER A 80 -1.89 -13.72 3.49
C SER A 80 -0.69 -13.36 4.36
N GLU A 81 -0.63 -13.88 5.59
CA GLU A 81 0.47 -13.63 6.55
C GLU A 81 1.86 -13.94 5.97
N SER A 82 1.97 -14.98 5.13
CA SER A 82 3.24 -15.40 4.53
C SER A 82 3.75 -14.46 3.43
N LYS A 83 2.96 -13.46 2.99
CA LYS A 83 3.34 -12.55 1.92
C LYS A 83 4.49 -11.64 2.36
N LEU A 84 5.51 -11.53 1.50
CA LEU A 84 6.70 -10.72 1.74
C LEU A 84 6.74 -9.53 0.78
N GLN A 85 6.91 -8.32 1.33
CA GLN A 85 7.02 -7.09 0.56
C GLN A 85 8.24 -6.27 0.98
N ILE A 86 8.77 -5.52 0.02
CA ILE A 86 9.88 -4.58 0.25
C ILE A 86 9.36 -3.34 0.97
N ASP A 87 8.21 -2.83 0.54
CA ASP A 87 7.63 -1.59 1.05
C ASP A 87 6.14 -1.80 1.32
N TRP A 88 5.80 -1.95 2.60
CA TRP A 88 4.42 -2.15 3.05
C TRP A 88 3.56 -0.90 2.92
N ARG A 89 4.14 0.30 3.02
CA ARG A 89 3.40 1.57 2.87
C ARG A 89 2.95 1.75 1.43
N ARG A 90 3.86 1.53 0.47
CA ARG A 90 3.53 1.50 -0.96
C ARG A 90 2.56 0.37 -1.29
N THR A 91 2.73 -0.80 -0.69
CA THR A 91 1.80 -1.93 -0.91
C THR A 91 0.39 -1.57 -0.46
N PHE A 92 0.22 -0.99 0.73
CA PHE A 92 -1.07 -0.54 1.22
C PHE A 92 -1.69 0.52 0.30
N ARG A 93 -0.91 1.51 -0.13
CA ARG A 93 -1.36 2.51 -1.11
C ARG A 93 -1.88 1.87 -2.40
N ASN A 94 -1.14 0.92 -2.97
CA ASN A 94 -1.59 0.21 -4.16
C ASN A 94 -2.91 -0.55 -3.94
N TYR A 95 -3.14 -1.09 -2.73
CA TYR A 95 -4.38 -1.78 -2.39
C TYR A 95 -5.58 -0.84 -2.33
N VAL A 96 -5.38 0.38 -1.84
CA VAL A 96 -6.40 1.44 -1.81
C VAL A 96 -6.66 1.94 -3.23
N GLU A 97 -5.61 2.32 -3.97
CA GLU A 97 -5.74 2.89 -5.33
C GLU A 97 -6.40 1.93 -6.32
N ARG A 98 -6.09 0.63 -6.22
CA ARG A 98 -6.64 -0.39 -7.12
C ARG A 98 -7.88 -1.08 -6.58
N GLY A 99 -8.36 -0.69 -5.39
CA GLY A 99 -9.54 -1.27 -4.77
C GLY A 99 -9.45 -2.78 -4.51
N TYR A 100 -8.26 -3.31 -4.21
CA TYR A 100 -8.05 -4.77 -4.09
C TYR A 100 -8.84 -5.41 -2.95
N LEU A 101 -9.12 -4.66 -1.89
CA LEU A 101 -9.96 -5.13 -0.77
C LEU A 101 -11.46 -5.08 -1.09
N LYS A 102 -11.85 -4.46 -2.21
CA LYS A 102 -13.25 -4.32 -2.67
C LYS A 102 -14.21 -3.77 -1.60
N LEU A 103 -13.74 -2.83 -0.78
CA LEU A 103 -14.49 -2.31 0.36
C LEU A 103 -15.53 -1.26 -0.03
N TRP A 104 -15.30 -0.53 -1.11
CA TRP A 104 -16.19 0.54 -1.56
C TRP A 104 -16.41 0.50 -3.06
N TYR A 105 -17.44 1.24 -3.47
CA TYR A 105 -17.73 1.61 -4.85
C TYR A 105 -18.11 3.09 -4.88
N LEU A 106 -18.05 3.70 -6.06
CA LEU A 106 -18.60 5.02 -6.32
C LEU A 106 -20.04 4.86 -6.82
N ASP A 107 -20.99 5.53 -6.21
CA ASP A 107 -22.35 5.61 -6.73
C ASP A 107 -22.47 6.64 -7.88
N ASN A 108 -23.68 6.82 -8.41
CA ASN A 108 -23.93 7.71 -9.55
C ASN A 108 -23.68 9.18 -9.22
N ASP A 109 -23.68 9.55 -7.94
CA ASP A 109 -23.44 10.90 -7.47
C ASP A 109 -21.96 11.14 -7.15
N GLY A 110 -21.11 10.13 -7.41
CA GLY A 110 -19.68 10.18 -7.12
C GLY A 110 -19.36 10.06 -5.63
N VAL A 111 -20.30 9.56 -4.82
CA VAL A 111 -20.11 9.34 -3.38
C VAL A 111 -19.61 7.92 -3.15
N PHE A 112 -18.61 7.78 -2.29
CA PHE A 112 -18.12 6.48 -1.87
C PHE A 112 -19.14 5.79 -0.96
N GLN A 113 -19.49 4.56 -1.29
CA GLN A 113 -20.39 3.71 -0.53
C GLN A 113 -19.73 2.37 -0.21
N LEU A 114 -20.01 1.80 0.96
CA LEU A 114 -19.48 0.48 1.33
C LEU A 114 -20.18 -0.64 0.54
N THR A 115 -19.38 -1.53 -0.03
CA THR A 115 -19.88 -2.81 -0.56
C THR A 115 -20.36 -3.71 0.58
N GLN A 116 -20.95 -4.87 0.25
CA GLN A 116 -21.24 -5.88 1.28
C GLN A 116 -19.96 -6.31 2.03
N THR A 117 -18.87 -6.54 1.32
CA THR A 117 -17.55 -6.83 1.90
C THR A 117 -17.08 -5.69 2.82
N GLY A 118 -17.24 -4.44 2.39
CA GLY A 118 -16.91 -3.27 3.20
C GLY A 118 -17.72 -3.21 4.50
N ARG A 119 -19.02 -3.50 4.45
CA ARG A 119 -19.87 -3.56 5.65
C ARG A 119 -19.47 -4.69 6.59
N GLN A 120 -19.15 -5.88 6.06
CA GLN A 120 -18.64 -6.99 6.87
C GLN A 120 -17.30 -6.64 7.53
N ALA A 121 -16.38 -6.03 6.79
CA ALA A 121 -15.11 -5.55 7.33
C ALA A 121 -15.34 -4.50 8.44
N ARG A 122 -16.29 -3.59 8.26
CA ARG A 122 -16.64 -2.59 9.28
C ARG A 122 -17.13 -3.24 10.57
N LEU A 123 -17.99 -4.27 10.47
CA LEU A 123 -18.45 -5.02 11.63
C LEU A 123 -17.31 -5.78 12.31
N ALA A 124 -16.46 -6.47 11.54
CA ALA A 124 -15.31 -7.20 12.07
C ALA A 124 -14.29 -6.29 12.79
N ASN A 125 -14.19 -5.02 12.37
CA ASN A 125 -13.26 -4.05 12.92
C ASN A 125 -13.94 -2.99 13.81
N ALA A 126 -15.21 -3.17 14.20
CA ALA A 126 -15.99 -2.16 14.91
C ALA A 126 -15.27 -1.65 16.18
N HIS A 127 -14.69 -2.57 16.96
CA HIS A 127 -13.95 -2.25 18.18
C HIS A 127 -12.68 -1.41 17.95
N ARG A 128 -12.10 -1.46 16.73
CA ARG A 128 -10.90 -0.70 16.35
C ARG A 128 -11.24 0.66 15.76
N MET A 129 -12.44 0.82 15.22
CA MET A 129 -12.91 2.07 14.62
C MET A 129 -13.43 3.05 15.68
N SER A 130 -13.81 2.55 16.86
CA SER A 130 -14.31 3.35 17.98
C SER A 130 -13.25 3.75 19.01
N ALA A 131 -11.99 3.32 18.83
CA ALA A 131 -10.87 3.49 19.76
C ALA A 131 -9.88 4.53 19.22
#